data_AF-A0A9E3VZ63-F1
#
_entry.id   AF-A0A9E3VZ63-F1
#
_cell.length_a   1.000
_cell.length_b   1.000
_cell.length_c   1.000
_cell.angle_alpha   90.00
_cell.angle_beta   90.00
_cell.angle_gamma   90.00
#
_symmetry.space_group_name_H-M   'P 1'
#
loop_
_entity.id
_entity.type
_entity.pdbx_description
1 polymer ?
#
loop_
_entity_poly.entity_id
_entity_poly.type
_entity_poly.pdbx_seq_one_letter_code
_entity_poly.pdbx_strand_id
1 'polypeptide(L)'
;MIRKLIPCLLLIAVAFAGFVPAQEAEPKPVFENAPITEVLVWAQKSIGCGFIYEGEVLNDPATGKVRRVTATHTEPASNPEKTLLLFELLRRASLVAFEVGGLPGPTYQLYSAAGAARNSVILQEPAELEGLYFASLSIRLRHAPVQTVAPRIREKLTAGLGSVEVFEDTHSMIVTDFVDRLYAAWEVAQTAEIPTERDDDLTVLDYVALNTPSARLVSALERLRERDESWKITLNEISNVLLVSGRRDEVDRVLSRAKLLDARKPNPAFEESTHTIKLIYIKPSEAVSTLRDLFQAQVAAESVQIGGFDRDRKVVFRGSEYDAQRARAAIQAIDVKQENEKK
;
A
#
# COMPACT_ATOMS: atom_id res chain seq x y z
N MET A 1 24.94 -67.89 22.67
CA MET A 1 24.92 -67.36 21.29
C MET A 1 25.02 -65.85 21.37
N ILE A 2 26.15 -65.34 20.87
CA ILE A 2 26.51 -63.92 20.81
C ILE A 2 26.08 -63.41 19.44
N ARG A 3 25.43 -62.24 19.40
CA ARG A 3 25.79 -61.12 18.50
C ARG A 3 24.96 -59.87 18.84
N LYS A 4 25.66 -58.92 19.47
CA LYS A 4 25.31 -57.50 19.56
C LYS A 4 25.57 -56.85 18.19
N LEU A 5 24.73 -55.91 17.77
CA LEU A 5 24.93 -55.11 16.57
C LEU A 5 24.23 -53.74 16.71
N ILE A 6 24.95 -52.76 17.25
CA ILE A 6 24.85 -51.29 17.09
C ILE A 6 26.30 -50.81 17.38
N PRO A 7 26.96 -49.90 16.62
CA PRO A 7 26.43 -48.60 16.14
C PRO A 7 26.85 -48.13 14.73
N CYS A 8 25.98 -47.32 14.10
CA CYS A 8 26.36 -46.30 13.12
C CYS A 8 26.21 -44.93 13.80
N LEU A 9 27.30 -44.47 14.43
CA LEU A 9 27.51 -43.10 14.88
C LEU A 9 28.61 -42.56 13.96
N LEU A 10 28.21 -41.75 12.98
CA LEU A 10 29.15 -41.13 12.04
C LEU A 10 29.83 -39.96 12.75
N LEU A 11 31.15 -40.04 12.80
CA LEU A 11 32.05 -39.27 13.64
C LEU A 11 32.16 -37.81 13.20
N ILE A 12 32.17 -36.92 14.19
CA ILE A 12 32.49 -35.49 14.10
C ILE A 12 33.95 -35.33 13.64
N ALA A 13 34.19 -34.58 12.56
CA ALA A 13 35.54 -34.13 12.22
C ALA A 13 35.88 -32.88 13.07
N VAL A 14 36.43 -33.09 14.26
CA VAL A 14 37.09 -32.03 15.03
C VAL A 14 38.57 -31.99 14.60
N ALA A 15 38.94 -31.03 13.76
CA ALA A 15 40.35 -30.77 13.44
C ALA A 15 40.96 -29.83 14.48
N PHE A 16 41.37 -30.37 15.63
CA PHE A 16 42.35 -29.71 16.50
C PHE A 16 43.74 -30.22 16.14
N ALA A 17 44.52 -29.41 15.42
CA ALA A 17 45.95 -29.61 15.25
C ALA A 17 46.67 -28.35 15.73
N GLY A 18 47.14 -28.38 16.98
CA GLY A 18 48.14 -27.43 17.45
C GLY A 18 49.51 -27.83 16.94
N PHE A 19 50.13 -26.98 16.11
CA PHE A 19 51.58 -26.88 15.89
C PHE A 19 51.86 -25.56 15.14
N VAL A 20 52.66 -24.68 15.74
CA VAL A 20 53.33 -23.51 15.09
C VAL A 20 54.82 -23.87 15.16
N PRO A 21 55.65 -23.79 14.08
CA PRO A 21 55.87 -22.55 13.34
C PRO A 21 56.22 -22.67 11.84
N ALA A 22 55.55 -21.86 11.04
CA ALA A 22 56.14 -21.03 9.99
C ALA A 22 55.15 -19.90 9.80
N GLN A 23 55.61 -18.66 9.69
CA GLN A 23 54.76 -17.55 9.31
C GLN A 23 54.44 -17.73 7.81
N GLU A 24 53.62 -18.74 7.49
CA GLU A 24 52.91 -18.82 6.21
C GLU A 24 52.24 -17.47 6.06
N ALA A 25 52.64 -16.72 5.03
CA ALA A 25 52.01 -15.46 4.71
C ALA A 25 50.50 -15.66 4.73
N GLU A 26 49.79 -14.78 5.45
CA GLU A 26 48.35 -14.89 5.60
C GLU A 26 47.71 -15.10 4.21
N PRO A 27 46.90 -16.16 4.02
CA PRO A 27 46.40 -16.48 2.70
C PRO A 27 45.59 -15.30 2.16
N LYS A 28 45.98 -14.80 0.99
CA LYS A 28 45.30 -13.67 0.36
C LYS A 28 43.89 -14.09 -0.05
N PRO A 29 42.85 -13.27 0.19
CA PRO A 29 41.48 -13.55 -0.22
C PRO A 29 41.26 -13.27 -1.72
N VAL A 30 42.06 -13.92 -2.57
CA VAL A 30 41.91 -13.86 -4.02
C VAL A 30 41.36 -15.20 -4.48
N PHE A 31 40.10 -15.19 -4.90
CA PHE A 31 39.36 -16.38 -5.31
C PHE A 31 38.99 -16.25 -6.79
N GLU A 32 39.62 -17.04 -7.66
CA GLU A 32 39.32 -17.04 -9.10
C GLU A 32 38.53 -18.30 -9.43
N ASN A 33 37.19 -18.17 -9.47
CA ASN A 33 36.29 -19.32 -9.63
C ASN A 33 36.67 -20.46 -8.65
N ALA A 34 37.01 -20.13 -7.42
CA ALA A 34 37.49 -21.08 -6.42
C ALA A 34 36.32 -21.88 -5.82
N PRO A 35 36.50 -23.17 -5.49
CA PRO A 35 35.50 -23.92 -4.75
C PRO A 35 35.27 -23.28 -3.37
N ILE A 36 34.03 -23.32 -2.89
CA ILE A 36 33.64 -22.68 -1.63
C ILE A 36 34.45 -23.20 -0.43
N THR A 37 34.95 -24.43 -0.50
CA THR A 37 35.84 -25.03 0.50
C THR A 37 37.14 -24.24 0.71
N GLU A 38 37.70 -23.63 -0.35
CA GLU A 38 38.90 -22.79 -0.23
C GLU A 38 38.61 -21.51 0.56
N VAL A 39 37.42 -20.95 0.41
CA VAL A 39 36.95 -19.79 1.20
C VAL A 39 36.84 -20.17 2.69
N LEU A 40 36.29 -21.36 2.98
CA LEU A 40 36.16 -21.84 4.37
C LEU A 40 37.54 -22.05 5.02
N VAL A 41 38.49 -22.63 4.29
CA VAL A 41 39.87 -22.81 4.77
C VAL A 41 40.55 -21.46 4.98
N TRP A 42 40.38 -20.52 4.05
CA TRP A 42 40.89 -19.16 4.20
C TRP A 42 40.34 -18.48 5.46
N ALA A 43 39.03 -18.56 5.68
CA ALA A 43 38.38 -17.96 6.84
C ALA A 43 38.84 -18.63 8.15
N GLN A 44 38.98 -19.95 8.17
CA GLN A 44 39.52 -20.67 9.32
C GLN A 44 40.95 -20.23 9.67
N LYS A 45 41.82 -20.03 8.66
CA LYS A 45 43.21 -19.59 8.87
C LYS A 45 43.34 -18.11 9.21
N SER A 46 42.56 -17.24 8.57
CA SER A 46 42.74 -15.77 8.61
C SER A 46 41.86 -15.09 9.66
N ILE A 47 40.68 -15.66 9.94
CA ILE A 47 39.70 -15.11 10.89
C ILE A 47 39.68 -15.95 12.18
N GLY A 48 40.00 -17.25 12.09
CA GLY A 48 39.94 -18.17 13.21
C GLY A 48 38.53 -18.70 13.49
N CYS A 49 37.66 -18.73 12.48
CA CYS A 49 36.29 -19.23 12.63
C CYS A 49 36.14 -20.72 12.25
N GLY A 50 35.21 -21.40 12.91
CA GLY A 50 34.82 -22.79 12.62
C GLY A 50 33.56 -22.88 11.76
N PHE A 51 33.37 -24.02 11.07
CA PHE A 51 32.17 -24.28 10.27
C PHE A 51 31.60 -25.67 10.53
N ILE A 52 30.27 -25.76 10.62
CA ILE A 52 29.51 -27.00 10.71
C ILE A 52 28.60 -27.05 9.49
N TYR A 53 28.64 -28.14 8.73
CA TYR A 53 27.80 -28.29 7.55
C TYR A 53 27.65 -29.75 7.15
N GLU A 54 26.54 -30.06 6.49
CA GLU A 54 26.38 -31.32 5.76
C GLU A 54 27.09 -31.21 4.41
N GLY A 55 27.82 -32.25 4.00
CA GLY A 55 28.66 -32.19 2.79
C GLY A 55 27.90 -31.80 1.52
N GLU A 56 26.63 -32.19 1.42
CA GLU A 56 25.75 -31.88 0.29
C GLU A 56 25.44 -30.38 0.16
N VAL A 57 25.45 -29.62 1.27
CA VAL A 57 25.16 -28.18 1.28
C VAL A 57 26.19 -27.40 0.46
N LEU A 58 27.44 -27.88 0.40
CA LEU A 58 28.49 -27.24 -0.38
C LEU A 58 28.33 -27.41 -1.89
N ASN A 59 27.43 -28.29 -2.33
CA ASN A 59 27.11 -28.49 -3.73
C ASN A 59 25.93 -27.60 -4.14
N ASP A 60 25.98 -27.15 -5.38
CA ASP A 60 24.86 -26.46 -6.02
C ASP A 60 23.77 -27.50 -6.36
N PRO A 61 22.52 -27.33 -5.87
CA PRO A 61 21.44 -28.28 -6.10
C PRO A 61 21.08 -28.43 -7.59
N ALA A 62 21.32 -27.40 -8.41
CA ALA A 62 21.01 -27.45 -9.83
C ALA A 62 22.02 -28.28 -10.63
N THR A 63 23.29 -28.24 -10.24
CA THR A 63 24.39 -28.84 -11.02
C THR A 63 25.04 -30.05 -10.35
N GLY A 64 24.80 -30.26 -9.06
CA GLY A 64 25.45 -31.30 -8.24
C GLY A 64 26.95 -31.08 -8.03
N LYS A 65 27.51 -29.95 -8.51
CA LYS A 65 28.93 -29.61 -8.40
C LYS A 65 29.17 -28.72 -7.19
N VAL A 66 30.40 -28.74 -6.67
CA VAL A 66 30.82 -27.85 -5.59
C VAL A 66 30.58 -26.40 -6.01
N ARG A 67 29.93 -25.61 -5.14
CA ARG A 67 29.70 -24.18 -5.33
C ARG A 67 31.02 -23.47 -5.51
N ARG A 68 31.06 -22.49 -6.42
CA ARG A 68 32.27 -21.74 -6.73
C ARG A 68 32.02 -20.26 -6.62
N VAL A 69 33.04 -19.52 -6.21
CA VAL A 69 32.96 -18.07 -6.05
C VAL A 69 34.13 -17.39 -6.73
N THR A 70 33.92 -16.14 -7.12
CA THR A 70 34.97 -15.27 -7.61
C THR A 70 35.00 -13.99 -6.79
N ALA A 71 36.18 -13.65 -6.28
CA ALA A 71 36.51 -12.36 -5.70
C ALA A 71 37.97 -12.04 -6.02
N THR A 72 38.14 -11.09 -6.93
CA THR A 72 39.43 -10.50 -7.29
C THR A 72 39.47 -9.08 -6.72
N HIS A 73 40.66 -8.59 -6.35
CA HIS A 73 40.89 -7.21 -5.90
C HIS A 73 40.27 -6.79 -4.55
N THR A 74 40.00 -7.72 -3.63
CA THR A 74 39.57 -7.37 -2.27
C THR A 74 40.73 -7.57 -1.29
N GLU A 75 41.14 -6.52 -0.59
CA GLU A 75 42.23 -6.56 0.41
C GLU A 75 41.69 -6.13 1.79
N PRO A 76 40.92 -6.98 2.48
CA PRO A 76 40.41 -6.65 3.82
C PRO A 76 41.58 -6.58 4.82
N ALA A 77 41.71 -5.44 5.48
CA ALA A 77 42.82 -5.16 6.40
C ALA A 77 42.53 -5.66 7.83
N SER A 78 41.26 -5.67 8.22
CA SER A 78 40.83 -5.98 9.59
C SER A 78 39.99 -7.26 9.66
N ASN A 79 39.93 -7.90 10.84
CA ASN A 79 39.07 -9.08 11.03
C ASN A 79 37.58 -8.82 10.73
N PRO A 80 36.98 -7.68 11.13
CA PRO A 80 35.61 -7.35 10.72
C PRO A 80 35.42 -7.30 9.20
N GLU A 81 36.35 -6.68 8.46
CA GLU A 81 36.29 -6.66 6.99
C GLU A 81 36.43 -8.05 6.38
N LYS A 82 37.29 -8.91 6.94
CA LYS A 82 37.41 -10.31 6.53
C LYS A 82 36.13 -11.09 6.77
N THR A 83 35.47 -10.88 7.92
CA THR A 83 34.18 -11.51 8.25
C THR A 83 33.06 -11.04 7.33
N LEU A 84 33.00 -9.74 7.02
CA LEU A 84 32.05 -9.20 6.04
C LEU A 84 32.27 -9.82 4.66
N LEU A 85 33.53 -9.90 4.22
CA LEU A 85 33.88 -10.55 2.95
C LEU A 85 33.47 -12.03 2.93
N LEU A 86 33.70 -12.77 4.02
CA LEU A 86 33.25 -14.15 4.15
C LEU A 86 31.73 -14.28 3.93
N PHE A 87 30.93 -13.46 4.61
CA PHE A 87 29.47 -13.54 4.49
C PHE A 87 28.98 -13.14 3.09
N GLU A 88 29.62 -12.17 2.45
CA GLU A 88 29.34 -11.82 1.05
C GLU A 88 29.70 -12.95 0.08
N LEU A 89 30.82 -13.65 0.29
CA LEU A 89 31.20 -14.81 -0.51
C LEU A 89 30.23 -15.98 -0.33
N LEU A 90 29.80 -16.25 0.90
CA LEU A 90 28.78 -17.25 1.20
C LEU A 90 27.44 -16.90 0.55
N ARG A 91 27.04 -15.62 0.62
CA ARG A 91 25.84 -15.10 -0.06
C ARG A 91 25.89 -15.33 -1.57
N ARG A 92 27.01 -15.01 -2.23
CA ARG A 92 27.23 -15.27 -3.67
C ARG A 92 27.19 -16.75 -4.01
N ALA A 93 27.61 -17.61 -3.08
CA ALA A 93 27.51 -19.05 -3.20
C ALA A 93 26.11 -19.59 -2.87
N SER A 94 25.11 -18.74 -2.60
CA SER A 94 23.78 -19.13 -2.13
C SER A 94 23.82 -19.98 -0.84
N LEU A 95 24.65 -19.57 0.12
CA LEU A 95 24.78 -20.15 1.45
C LEU A 95 24.52 -19.10 2.53
N VAL A 96 23.96 -19.54 3.65
CA VAL A 96 23.72 -18.72 4.83
C VAL A 96 24.43 -19.33 6.02
N ALA A 97 25.13 -18.48 6.79
CA ALA A 97 25.82 -18.86 8.01
C ALA A 97 25.03 -18.39 9.23
N PHE A 98 24.72 -19.30 10.16
CA PHE A 98 24.15 -18.98 11.46
C PHE A 98 25.19 -19.25 12.53
N GLU A 99 25.41 -18.30 13.44
CA GLU A 99 26.35 -18.49 14.54
C GLU A 99 25.82 -19.52 15.54
N VAL A 100 26.69 -20.45 15.94
CA VAL A 100 26.41 -21.49 16.93
C VAL A 100 27.08 -21.12 18.24
N GLY A 101 26.27 -20.75 19.23
CA GLY A 101 26.74 -20.45 20.58
C GLY A 101 27.28 -21.69 21.31
N GLY A 102 28.14 -21.47 22.30
CA GLY A 102 28.64 -22.53 23.19
C GLY A 102 29.88 -23.28 22.69
N LEU A 103 30.47 -22.85 21.57
CA LEU A 103 31.74 -23.38 21.04
C LEU A 103 32.88 -22.36 21.22
N PRO A 104 34.15 -22.81 21.27
CA PRO A 104 35.29 -21.90 21.41
C PRO A 104 35.51 -21.10 20.12
N GLY A 105 35.32 -19.78 20.20
CA GLY A 105 35.46 -18.87 19.07
C GLY A 105 34.23 -18.83 18.15
N PRO A 106 34.24 -17.96 17.13
CA PRO A 106 33.12 -17.81 16.20
C PRO A 106 32.97 -19.09 15.37
N THR A 107 31.85 -19.81 15.57
CA THR A 107 31.53 -21.03 14.81
C THR A 107 30.20 -20.86 14.10
N TYR A 108 30.14 -21.20 12.81
CA TYR A 108 28.96 -21.01 11.99
C TYR A 108 28.43 -22.33 11.43
N GLN A 109 27.12 -22.55 11.51
CA GLN A 109 26.45 -23.60 10.77
C GLN A 109 26.02 -23.07 9.39
N LEU A 110 26.43 -23.77 8.33
CA LEU A 110 26.08 -23.40 6.96
C LEU A 110 24.82 -24.13 6.51
N TYR A 111 23.89 -23.38 5.94
CA TYR A 111 22.66 -23.91 5.36
C TYR A 111 22.49 -23.48 3.90
N SER A 112 21.82 -24.35 3.14
CA SER A 112 21.20 -23.99 1.86
C SER A 112 19.94 -23.16 2.09
N ALA A 113 19.36 -22.59 1.02
CA ALA A 113 18.13 -21.79 1.07
C ALA A 113 17.03 -22.40 1.94
N ALA A 114 16.64 -23.65 1.65
CA ALA A 114 15.58 -24.34 2.38
C ALA A 114 15.96 -24.66 3.84
N GLY A 115 17.24 -24.90 4.10
CA GLY A 115 17.74 -25.05 5.48
C GLY A 115 17.67 -23.74 6.24
N ALA A 116 18.12 -22.64 5.63
CA ALA A 116 18.14 -21.32 6.23
C ALA A 116 16.73 -20.81 6.54
N ALA A 117 15.78 -20.97 5.60
CA ALA A 117 14.39 -20.56 5.79
C ALA A 117 13.66 -21.30 6.92
N ARG A 118 14.09 -22.52 7.26
CA ARG A 118 13.52 -23.29 8.37
C ARG A 118 14.13 -22.94 9.73
N ASN A 119 15.33 -22.38 9.75
CA ASN A 119 16.05 -22.01 10.98
C ASN A 119 16.02 -20.50 11.23
N SER A 120 15.52 -19.70 10.30
CA SER A 120 15.35 -18.27 10.47
C SER A 120 14.25 -17.96 11.47
N VAL A 121 14.48 -16.90 12.24
CA VAL A 121 13.45 -16.32 13.10
C VAL A 121 12.43 -15.60 12.25
N ILE A 122 11.14 -15.80 12.54
CA ILE A 122 10.03 -15.08 11.89
C ILE A 122 9.70 -13.86 12.75
N LEU A 123 9.88 -12.69 12.16
CA LEU A 123 9.65 -11.38 12.76
C LEU A 123 8.38 -10.77 12.18
N GLN A 124 7.73 -9.89 12.94
CA GLN A 124 6.49 -9.23 12.52
C GLN A 124 6.73 -7.80 12.05
N GLU A 125 7.76 -7.14 12.60
CA GLU A 125 8.05 -5.75 12.31
C GLU A 125 9.44 -5.58 11.68
N PRO A 126 9.58 -4.65 10.72
CA PRO A 126 10.87 -4.37 10.07
C PRO A 126 11.92 -3.78 11.04
N ALA A 127 11.49 -3.20 12.17
CA ALA A 127 12.40 -2.72 13.21
C ALA A 127 13.14 -3.85 13.92
N GLU A 128 12.53 -5.04 14.01
CA GLU A 128 13.14 -6.22 14.64
C GLU A 128 14.28 -6.84 13.80
N LEU A 129 14.45 -6.38 12.55
CA LEU A 129 15.53 -6.82 11.67
C LEU A 129 16.90 -6.23 12.09
N GLU A 130 16.92 -5.24 12.97
CA GLU A 130 18.15 -4.59 13.40
C GLU A 130 19.12 -5.59 14.06
N GLY A 131 20.37 -5.60 13.61
CA GLY A 131 21.40 -6.50 14.11
C GLY A 131 21.34 -7.93 13.56
N LEU A 132 20.37 -8.26 12.71
CA LEU A 132 20.29 -9.55 12.02
C LEU A 132 20.92 -9.48 10.63
N TYR A 133 21.44 -10.61 10.17
CA TYR A 133 21.98 -10.75 8.82
C TYR A 133 20.98 -11.43 7.86
N PHE A 134 20.25 -12.42 8.37
CA PHE A 134 19.27 -13.22 7.63
C PHE A 134 18.08 -13.53 8.53
N ALA A 135 16.86 -13.37 8.03
CA ALA A 135 15.65 -13.55 8.82
C ALA A 135 14.44 -13.90 7.93
N SER A 136 13.29 -14.09 8.57
CA SER A 136 11.99 -14.13 7.92
C SER A 136 11.14 -12.96 8.41
N LEU A 137 10.50 -12.24 7.50
CA LEU A 137 9.56 -11.15 7.81
C LEU A 137 8.14 -11.57 7.41
N SER A 138 7.24 -11.54 8.38
CA SER A 138 5.81 -11.71 8.19
C SER A 138 5.19 -10.38 7.76
N ILE A 139 4.62 -10.34 6.56
CA ILE A 139 4.01 -9.16 5.97
C ILE A 139 2.52 -9.41 5.82
N ARG A 140 1.69 -8.61 6.48
CA ARG A 140 0.23 -8.63 6.34
C ARG A 140 -0.24 -7.46 5.49
N LEU A 141 -1.03 -7.76 4.47
CA LEU A 141 -1.65 -6.78 3.58
C LEU A 141 -3.13 -6.62 3.96
N ARG A 142 -3.63 -5.39 3.91
CA ARG A 142 -5.03 -5.04 4.20
C ARG A 142 -5.76 -4.55 2.96
N HIS A 143 -5.06 -3.85 2.07
CA HIS A 143 -5.67 -3.20 0.91
C HIS A 143 -5.30 -3.87 -0.41
N ALA A 144 -4.10 -4.47 -0.49
CA ALA A 144 -3.65 -5.15 -1.70
C ALA A 144 -3.79 -6.68 -1.60
N PRO A 145 -4.21 -7.36 -2.70
CA PRO A 145 -4.22 -8.81 -2.74
C PRO A 145 -2.79 -9.38 -2.78
N VAL A 146 -2.51 -10.32 -1.89
CA VAL A 146 -1.18 -10.95 -1.70
C VAL A 146 -0.63 -11.56 -2.99
N GLN A 147 -1.51 -12.10 -3.84
CA GLN A 147 -1.17 -12.70 -5.13
C GLN A 147 -0.55 -11.70 -6.11
N THR A 148 -0.90 -10.42 -6.00
CA THR A 148 -0.36 -9.37 -6.88
C THR A 148 0.95 -8.80 -6.36
N VAL A 149 1.13 -8.78 -5.03
CA VAL A 149 2.32 -8.21 -4.38
C VAL A 149 3.46 -9.22 -4.33
N ALA A 150 3.18 -10.50 -4.07
CA ALA A 150 4.19 -11.54 -3.93
C ALA A 150 5.13 -11.69 -5.15
N PRO A 151 4.66 -11.65 -6.42
CA PRO A 151 5.55 -11.69 -7.58
C PRO A 151 6.54 -10.51 -7.61
N ARG A 152 6.08 -9.30 -7.28
CA ARG A 152 6.91 -8.09 -7.24
C ARG A 152 7.98 -8.17 -6.15
N ILE A 153 7.65 -8.79 -5.01
CA ILE A 153 8.61 -9.05 -3.94
C ILE A 153 9.66 -10.06 -4.40
N ARG A 154 9.26 -11.17 -5.04
CA ARG A 154 10.19 -12.21 -5.53
C ARG A 154 11.28 -11.65 -6.44
N GLU A 155 10.98 -10.65 -7.25
CA GLU A 155 11.97 -9.97 -8.11
C GLU A 155 13.07 -9.22 -7.34
N LYS A 156 12.81 -8.86 -6.07
CA LYS A 156 13.77 -8.14 -5.21
C LYS A 156 14.67 -9.07 -4.39
N LEU A 157 14.29 -10.33 -4.27
CA LEU A 157 14.97 -11.31 -3.44
C LEU A 157 16.28 -11.81 -4.05
N THR A 158 17.16 -12.34 -3.19
CA THR A 158 18.41 -12.95 -3.58
C THR A 158 18.15 -14.24 -4.37
N ALA A 159 18.63 -14.29 -5.61
CA ALA A 159 18.45 -15.45 -6.48
C ALA A 159 18.96 -16.76 -5.82
N GLY A 160 18.13 -17.79 -5.82
CA GLY A 160 18.47 -19.11 -5.28
C GLY A 160 18.53 -19.20 -3.75
N LEU A 161 18.24 -18.11 -3.02
CA LEU A 161 18.18 -18.07 -1.55
C LEU A 161 16.82 -17.58 -1.05
N GLY A 162 16.40 -16.40 -1.51
CA GLY A 162 15.21 -15.76 -0.99
C GLY A 162 13.94 -16.50 -1.37
N SER A 163 12.99 -16.58 -0.43
CA SER A 163 11.72 -17.27 -0.60
C SER A 163 10.53 -16.42 -0.15
N VAL A 164 9.38 -16.63 -0.79
CA VAL A 164 8.09 -16.04 -0.39
C VAL A 164 7.04 -17.13 -0.27
N GLU A 165 6.55 -17.33 0.95
CA GLU A 165 5.40 -18.19 1.24
C GLU A 165 4.15 -17.32 1.37
N VAL A 166 3.08 -17.67 0.66
CA VAL A 166 1.85 -16.88 0.56
C VAL A 166 0.73 -17.59 1.32
N PHE A 167 0.05 -16.85 2.20
CA PHE A 167 -1.10 -17.31 2.98
C PHE A 167 -2.31 -16.47 2.58
N GLU A 168 -3.08 -16.98 1.62
CA GLU A 168 -4.20 -16.25 1.00
C GLU A 168 -5.31 -15.94 2.01
N ASP A 169 -5.70 -16.93 2.81
CA ASP A 169 -6.80 -16.82 3.77
C ASP A 169 -6.59 -15.73 4.82
N THR A 170 -5.33 -15.45 5.17
CA THR A 170 -4.96 -14.47 6.20
C THR A 170 -4.47 -13.14 5.60
N HIS A 171 -4.45 -13.05 4.27
CA HIS A 171 -3.84 -11.94 3.52
C HIS A 171 -2.42 -11.63 4.01
N SER A 172 -1.63 -12.67 4.26
CA SER A 172 -0.25 -12.53 4.74
C SER A 172 0.74 -13.31 3.88
N MET A 173 2.01 -12.94 4.00
CA MET A 173 3.11 -13.67 3.38
C MET A 173 4.32 -13.67 4.31
N ILE A 174 5.10 -14.75 4.26
CA ILE A 174 6.39 -14.83 4.95
C ILE A 174 7.47 -14.73 3.89
N VAL A 175 8.30 -13.70 4.03
CA VAL A 175 9.44 -13.44 3.15
C VAL A 175 10.71 -13.79 3.90
N THR A 176 11.55 -14.64 3.35
CA THR A 176 12.81 -15.06 3.98
C THR A 176 13.98 -14.72 3.09
N ASP A 177 14.92 -13.90 3.58
CA ASP A 177 16.12 -13.48 2.86
C ASP A 177 17.11 -12.76 3.80
N PHE A 178 18.18 -12.21 3.24
CA PHE A 178 19.04 -11.23 3.91
C PHE A 178 18.27 -9.95 4.24
N VAL A 179 18.67 -9.32 5.34
CA VAL A 179 17.97 -8.14 5.89
C VAL A 179 17.83 -6.99 4.89
N ASP A 180 18.85 -6.73 4.06
CA ASP A 180 18.78 -5.72 2.99
C ASP A 180 17.65 -5.99 1.98
N ARG A 181 17.41 -7.27 1.66
CA ARG A 181 16.33 -7.69 0.76
C ARG A 181 14.98 -7.71 1.43
N LEU A 182 14.93 -8.00 2.73
CA LEU A 182 13.70 -7.91 3.51
C LEU A 182 13.20 -6.47 3.62
N TYR A 183 14.09 -5.49 3.79
CA TYR A 183 13.72 -4.08 3.72
C TYR A 183 13.15 -3.71 2.33
N ALA A 184 13.81 -4.14 1.25
CA ALA A 184 13.29 -3.91 -0.11
C ALA A 184 11.93 -4.59 -0.35
N ALA A 185 11.72 -5.80 0.17
CA ALA A 185 10.45 -6.51 0.11
C ALA A 185 9.34 -5.78 0.89
N TRP A 186 9.69 -5.28 2.07
CA TRP A 186 8.81 -4.49 2.92
C TRP A 186 8.40 -3.17 2.25
N GLU A 187 9.32 -2.46 1.62
CA GLU A 187 9.02 -1.23 0.86
C GLU A 187 8.03 -1.49 -0.29
N VAL A 188 8.19 -2.60 -1.01
CA VAL A 188 7.24 -3.02 -2.06
C VAL A 188 5.86 -3.27 -1.47
N ALA A 189 5.79 -3.96 -0.32
CA ALA A 189 4.54 -4.20 0.39
C ALA A 189 3.88 -2.92 0.88
N GLN A 190 4.64 -2.01 1.51
CA GLN A 190 4.14 -0.70 1.94
C GLN A 190 3.60 0.11 0.76
N THR A 191 4.32 0.13 -0.35
CA THR A 191 3.89 0.84 -1.56
C THR A 191 2.58 0.28 -2.11
N ALA A 192 2.35 -1.03 -1.99
CA ALA A 192 1.09 -1.66 -2.36
C ALA A 192 -0.03 -1.41 -1.35
N GLU A 193 0.30 -1.21 -0.08
CA GLU A 193 -0.64 -0.88 1.00
C GLU A 193 -1.07 0.58 1.04
N ILE A 194 -0.32 1.48 0.40
CA ILE A 194 -0.80 2.85 0.17
C ILE A 194 -2.09 2.70 -0.63
N PRO A 195 -3.25 3.11 -0.08
CA PRO A 195 -4.50 3.07 -0.83
C PRO A 195 -4.27 3.85 -2.12
N THR A 196 -4.30 3.14 -3.25
CA THR A 196 -4.22 3.84 -4.53
C THR A 196 -5.47 4.69 -4.61
N GLU A 197 -5.33 6.01 -4.74
CA GLU A 197 -6.46 6.92 -4.91
C GLU A 197 -7.09 6.74 -6.30
N ARG A 198 -7.65 5.56 -6.55
CA ARG A 198 -8.35 5.29 -7.79
C ARG A 198 -9.76 5.83 -7.64
N ASP A 199 -10.20 6.54 -8.66
CA ASP A 199 -11.53 7.10 -8.76
C ASP A 199 -12.63 6.05 -8.50
N ASP A 200 -12.39 4.79 -8.89
CA ASP A 200 -13.32 3.67 -8.72
C ASP A 200 -13.36 3.04 -7.31
N ASP A 201 -12.48 3.44 -6.38
CA ASP A 201 -12.41 2.82 -5.06
C ASP A 201 -13.66 3.12 -4.23
N LEU A 202 -14.21 2.10 -3.58
CA LEU A 202 -15.32 2.28 -2.66
C LEU A 202 -14.85 2.98 -1.39
N THR A 203 -15.41 4.13 -1.09
CA THR A 203 -15.10 4.94 0.09
C THR A 203 -16.37 5.33 0.83
N VAL A 204 -16.18 5.71 2.10
CA VAL A 204 -17.22 6.29 2.96
C VAL A 204 -16.68 7.57 3.55
N LEU A 205 -17.33 8.69 3.29
CA LEU A 205 -16.95 10.00 3.83
C LEU A 205 -18.13 10.65 4.54
N ASP A 206 -17.84 11.40 5.60
CA ASP A 206 -18.81 12.16 6.35
C ASP A 206 -18.89 13.62 5.87
N TYR A 207 -20.09 14.18 5.94
CA TYR A 207 -20.36 15.58 5.69
C TYR A 207 -21.23 16.15 6.80
N VAL A 208 -20.69 17.12 7.53
CA VAL A 208 -21.43 17.85 8.56
C VAL A 208 -22.15 19.01 7.89
N ALA A 209 -23.48 18.98 7.88
CA ALA A 209 -24.28 20.08 7.37
C ALA A 209 -24.27 21.24 8.37
N LEU A 210 -23.94 22.44 7.90
CA LEU A 210 -23.75 23.63 8.72
C LEU A 210 -24.99 24.53 8.74
N ASN A 211 -25.68 24.67 7.60
CA ASN A 211 -26.76 25.65 7.45
C ASN A 211 -28.13 25.03 7.17
N THR A 212 -28.16 23.78 6.71
CA THR A 212 -29.37 23.07 6.29
C THR A 212 -29.56 21.81 7.10
N PRO A 213 -30.80 21.44 7.48
CA PRO A 213 -31.09 20.13 8.02
C PRO A 213 -30.64 19.02 7.06
N SER A 214 -29.86 18.08 7.56
CA SER A 214 -29.24 17.00 6.78
C SER A 214 -30.28 16.18 6.00
N ALA A 215 -31.46 15.93 6.58
CA ALA A 215 -32.59 15.27 5.90
C ALA A 215 -33.05 15.98 4.61
N ARG A 216 -33.01 17.32 4.60
CA ARG A 216 -33.36 18.12 3.41
C ARG A 216 -32.24 18.09 2.37
N LEU A 217 -30.97 18.07 2.80
CA LEU A 217 -29.82 17.92 1.90
C LEU A 217 -29.81 16.57 1.20
N VAL A 218 -30.10 15.48 1.92
CA VAL A 218 -30.23 14.14 1.30
C VAL A 218 -31.25 14.17 0.16
N SER A 219 -32.44 14.70 0.43
CA SER A 219 -33.51 14.80 -0.56
C SER A 219 -33.13 15.64 -1.78
N ALA A 220 -32.32 16.69 -1.58
CA ALA A 220 -31.80 17.51 -2.66
C ALA A 220 -30.72 16.78 -3.46
N LEU A 221 -29.77 16.11 -2.81
CA LEU A 221 -28.71 15.33 -3.46
C LEU A 221 -29.27 14.17 -4.29
N GLU A 222 -30.27 13.44 -3.78
CA GLU A 222 -30.94 12.35 -4.49
C GLU A 222 -31.62 12.83 -5.79
N ARG A 223 -32.21 14.04 -5.79
CA ARG A 223 -32.80 14.63 -7.01
C ARG A 223 -31.77 15.02 -8.05
N LEU A 224 -30.51 15.20 -7.64
CA LEU A 224 -29.40 15.61 -8.49
C LEU A 224 -28.51 14.45 -8.88
N ARG A 225 -28.90 13.22 -8.54
CA ARG A 225 -28.18 12.01 -8.96
C ARG A 225 -28.14 11.93 -10.48
N GLU A 226 -26.95 11.78 -11.03
CA GLU A 226 -26.75 11.52 -12.46
C GLU A 226 -27.01 10.04 -12.80
N ARG A 227 -27.33 9.72 -14.06
CA ARG A 227 -27.82 8.37 -14.45
C ARG A 227 -26.85 7.23 -14.18
N ASP A 228 -25.55 7.51 -14.06
CA ASP A 228 -24.50 6.50 -13.89
C ASP A 228 -23.89 6.51 -12.47
N GLU A 229 -24.51 7.22 -11.52
CA GLU A 229 -24.03 7.30 -10.14
C GLU A 229 -24.66 6.22 -9.24
N SER A 230 -23.84 5.61 -8.38
CA SER A 230 -24.19 4.44 -7.55
C SER A 230 -24.04 4.67 -6.03
N TRP A 231 -23.68 5.88 -5.62
CA TRP A 231 -23.52 6.28 -4.22
C TRP A 231 -24.81 6.16 -3.38
N LYS A 232 -24.63 5.97 -2.07
CA LYS A 232 -25.67 5.89 -1.03
C LYS A 232 -25.37 6.87 0.10
N ILE A 233 -26.42 7.41 0.72
CA ILE A 233 -26.28 8.29 1.88
C ILE A 233 -27.01 7.69 3.08
N THR A 234 -26.33 7.61 4.22
CA THR A 234 -26.93 7.31 5.53
C THR A 234 -26.94 8.59 6.36
N LEU A 235 -28.00 8.79 7.14
CA LEU A 235 -28.23 10.03 7.85
C LEU A 235 -28.11 9.83 9.37
N ASN A 236 -27.40 10.75 10.02
CA ASN A 236 -27.56 10.98 11.45
C ASN A 236 -28.21 12.35 11.66
N GLU A 237 -29.52 12.33 11.91
CA GLU A 237 -30.31 13.56 12.13
C GLU A 237 -29.92 14.28 13.41
N ILE A 238 -29.53 13.53 14.45
CA ILE A 238 -29.18 14.08 15.76
C ILE A 238 -27.92 14.93 15.67
N SER A 239 -26.90 14.45 14.95
CA SER A 239 -25.64 15.17 14.75
C SER A 239 -25.61 16.04 13.50
N ASN A 240 -26.69 16.08 12.71
CA ASN A 240 -26.76 16.76 11.41
C ASN A 240 -25.66 16.33 10.42
N VAL A 241 -25.30 15.03 10.43
CA VAL A 241 -24.22 14.45 9.60
C VAL A 241 -24.78 13.51 8.53
N LEU A 242 -24.20 13.60 7.34
CA LEU A 242 -24.45 12.68 6.23
C LEU A 242 -23.23 11.76 6.08
N LEU A 243 -23.45 10.46 5.97
CA LEU A 243 -22.43 9.47 5.62
C LEU A 243 -22.65 9.03 4.18
N VAL A 244 -21.76 9.43 3.28
CA VAL A 244 -21.84 9.13 1.85
C VAL A 244 -20.93 7.96 1.55
N SER A 245 -21.46 6.88 0.98
CA SER A 245 -20.69 5.70 0.55
C SER A 245 -20.85 5.44 -0.94
N GLY A 246 -19.77 5.08 -1.63
CA GLY A 246 -19.78 4.88 -3.08
C GLY A 246 -18.36 4.91 -3.66
N ARG A 247 -18.25 4.97 -4.99
CA ARG A 247 -16.95 5.20 -5.65
C ARG A 247 -16.38 6.56 -5.24
N ARG A 248 -15.06 6.70 -5.11
CA ARG A 248 -14.42 7.91 -4.59
C ARG A 248 -14.76 9.14 -5.43
N ASP A 249 -14.69 9.03 -6.74
CA ASP A 249 -15.02 10.14 -7.65
C ASP A 249 -16.48 10.59 -7.51
N GLU A 250 -17.40 9.64 -7.36
CA GLU A 250 -18.81 9.89 -7.09
C GLU A 250 -19.00 10.55 -5.71
N VAL A 251 -18.36 10.03 -4.67
CA VAL A 251 -18.46 10.57 -3.31
C VAL A 251 -17.93 12.00 -3.28
N ASP A 252 -16.80 12.30 -3.93
CA ASP A 252 -16.25 13.65 -4.00
C ASP A 252 -17.15 14.63 -4.76
N ARG A 253 -17.78 14.18 -5.86
CA ARG A 253 -18.81 14.96 -6.56
C ARG A 253 -20.01 15.24 -5.66
N VAL A 254 -20.50 14.23 -4.95
CA VAL A 254 -21.64 14.36 -4.02
C VAL A 254 -21.32 15.32 -2.89
N LEU A 255 -20.13 15.22 -2.27
CA LEU A 255 -19.68 16.13 -1.23
C LEU A 255 -19.54 17.57 -1.74
N SER A 256 -19.05 17.74 -2.96
CA SER A 256 -18.97 19.06 -3.60
C SER A 256 -20.36 19.66 -3.85
N ARG A 257 -21.31 18.87 -4.35
CA ARG A 257 -22.72 19.27 -4.49
C ARG A 257 -23.34 19.61 -3.13
N ALA A 258 -23.06 18.82 -2.09
CA ALA A 258 -23.56 19.04 -0.74
C ALA A 258 -23.06 20.38 -0.16
N LYS A 259 -21.77 20.68 -0.33
CA LYS A 259 -21.17 21.97 0.06
C LYS A 259 -21.83 23.16 -0.63
N LEU A 260 -22.15 23.05 -1.92
CA LEU A 260 -22.83 24.11 -2.68
C LEU A 260 -24.28 24.30 -2.21
N LEU A 261 -25.01 23.21 -1.98
CA LEU A 261 -26.40 23.26 -1.51
C LEU A 261 -26.51 23.80 -0.07
N ASP A 262 -25.51 23.53 0.76
CA ASP A 262 -25.45 24.01 2.13
C ASP A 262 -24.80 25.40 2.28
N ALA A 263 -24.30 25.99 1.18
CA ALA A 263 -23.67 27.30 1.22
C ALA A 263 -24.70 28.43 1.49
N ARG A 264 -24.40 29.28 2.46
CA ARG A 264 -25.10 30.54 2.77
C ARG A 264 -24.10 31.67 2.87
N LYS A 265 -24.51 32.93 2.72
CA LYS A 265 -23.69 34.12 3.05
C LYS A 265 -23.40 34.10 4.56
N PRO A 266 -22.27 33.49 4.97
CA PRO A 266 -20.95 34.05 4.67
C PRO A 266 -19.92 33.09 4.05
N ASN A 267 -20.34 31.93 3.54
CA ASN A 267 -19.48 30.89 2.94
C ASN A 267 -18.80 31.41 1.66
N PRO A 268 -17.46 31.32 1.53
CA PRO A 268 -16.73 31.76 0.34
C PRO A 268 -17.09 31.00 -0.95
N ALA A 269 -17.75 29.84 -0.85
CA ALA A 269 -18.30 29.13 -2.01
C ALA A 269 -19.64 29.71 -2.52
N PHE A 270 -20.24 30.66 -1.79
CA PHE A 270 -21.48 31.32 -2.21
C PHE A 270 -21.17 32.49 -3.16
N GLU A 271 -21.11 32.21 -4.46
CA GLU A 271 -21.07 33.25 -5.49
C GLU A 271 -22.48 33.80 -5.76
N GLU A 272 -22.77 34.98 -5.21
CA GLU A 272 -24.02 35.66 -5.46
C GLU A 272 -24.04 36.25 -6.87
N SER A 273 -24.91 35.74 -7.72
CA SER A 273 -25.11 36.23 -9.08
C SER A 273 -26.51 36.81 -9.24
N THR A 274 -26.61 37.87 -10.06
CA THR A 274 -27.89 38.45 -10.45
C THR A 274 -28.16 38.10 -11.91
N HIS A 275 -29.27 37.41 -12.14
CA HIS A 275 -29.69 36.98 -13.47
C HIS A 275 -31.02 37.61 -13.84
N THR A 276 -31.13 38.04 -15.09
CA THR A 276 -32.38 38.53 -15.67
C THR A 276 -32.91 37.52 -16.66
N ILE A 277 -34.15 37.10 -16.49
CA ILE A 277 -34.83 36.15 -17.37
C ILE A 277 -35.99 36.88 -18.05
N LYS A 278 -35.98 36.94 -19.38
CA LYS A 278 -37.07 37.55 -20.17
C LYS A 278 -38.21 36.54 -20.33
N LEU A 279 -39.44 37.02 -20.25
CA LEU A 279 -40.66 36.23 -20.40
C LEU A 279 -41.35 36.57 -21.72
N ILE A 280 -41.91 35.55 -22.37
CA ILE A 280 -42.55 35.67 -23.69
C ILE A 280 -44.07 35.61 -23.57
N TYR A 281 -44.60 34.64 -22.82
CA TYR A 281 -46.03 34.33 -22.77
C TYR A 281 -46.68 34.63 -21.42
N ILE A 282 -46.03 34.28 -20.31
CA ILE A 282 -46.60 34.47 -18.96
C ILE A 282 -46.42 35.89 -18.43
N LYS A 283 -47.17 36.24 -17.37
CA LYS A 283 -47.00 37.51 -16.64
C LYS A 283 -45.87 37.38 -15.61
N PRO A 284 -45.05 38.43 -15.39
CA PRO A 284 -44.00 38.40 -14.38
C PRO A 284 -44.51 38.13 -12.96
N SER A 285 -45.70 38.60 -12.59
CA SER A 285 -46.31 38.30 -11.28
C SER A 285 -46.58 36.79 -11.07
N GLU A 286 -47.04 36.10 -12.11
CA GLU A 286 -47.30 34.66 -12.09
C GLU A 286 -45.98 33.89 -12.02
N ALA A 287 -44.99 34.27 -12.83
CA ALA A 287 -43.66 33.68 -12.79
C ALA A 287 -42.99 33.85 -11.41
N VAL A 288 -43.10 35.02 -10.79
CA VAL A 288 -42.55 35.28 -9.46
C VAL A 288 -43.23 34.43 -8.40
N SER A 289 -44.56 34.29 -8.45
CA SER A 289 -45.32 33.41 -7.55
C SER A 289 -44.81 31.97 -7.65
N THR A 290 -44.76 31.42 -8.87
CA THR A 290 -44.34 30.03 -9.09
C THR A 290 -42.90 29.79 -8.65
N LEU A 291 -42.00 30.74 -8.91
CA LEU A 291 -40.62 30.61 -8.45
C LEU A 291 -40.52 30.73 -6.93
N ARG A 292 -41.28 31.62 -6.29
CA ARG A 292 -41.33 31.69 -4.82
C ARG A 292 -41.82 30.39 -4.22
N ASP A 293 -42.88 29.80 -4.75
CA ASP A 293 -43.40 28.51 -4.29
C ASP A 293 -42.36 27.39 -4.46
N LEU A 294 -41.66 27.37 -5.61
CA LEU A 294 -40.59 26.41 -5.89
C LEU A 294 -39.42 26.51 -4.92
N PHE A 295 -38.98 27.74 -4.59
CA PHE A 295 -37.84 27.96 -3.70
C PHE A 295 -38.21 27.95 -2.22
N GLN A 296 -39.45 28.29 -1.84
CA GLN A 296 -39.97 28.20 -0.48
C GLN A 296 -40.20 26.75 -0.06
N ALA A 297 -40.62 25.89 -0.99
CA ALA A 297 -40.69 24.44 -0.78
C ALA A 297 -39.30 23.76 -0.68
N GLN A 298 -38.22 24.52 -0.87
CA GLN A 298 -36.86 24.01 -0.95
C GLN A 298 -35.93 24.74 0.00
N VAL A 299 -34.72 24.20 0.15
CA VAL A 299 -33.70 24.70 1.07
C VAL A 299 -33.36 26.18 0.84
N ALA A 300 -33.59 26.76 -0.35
CA ALA A 300 -33.09 28.08 -0.73
C ALA A 300 -33.96 29.30 -0.29
N ALA A 301 -35.01 29.09 0.50
CA ALA A 301 -36.01 30.13 0.81
C ALA A 301 -35.44 31.46 1.36
N GLU A 302 -34.33 31.43 2.10
CA GLU A 302 -33.74 32.62 2.73
C GLU A 302 -32.57 33.23 1.94
N SER A 303 -32.08 32.56 0.89
CA SER A 303 -30.91 33.00 0.11
C SER A 303 -31.24 33.53 -1.29
N VAL A 304 -32.52 33.55 -1.66
CA VAL A 304 -32.98 33.88 -3.01
C VAL A 304 -33.90 35.09 -2.99
N GLN A 305 -33.59 36.10 -3.80
CA GLN A 305 -34.47 37.25 -4.02
C GLN A 305 -35.03 37.19 -5.45
N ILE A 306 -36.36 37.31 -5.55
CA ILE A 306 -37.09 37.22 -6.82
C ILE A 306 -37.97 38.46 -6.98
N GLY A 307 -37.72 39.20 -8.05
CA GLY A 307 -38.47 40.40 -8.43
C GLY A 307 -39.01 40.31 -9.86
N GLY A 308 -40.27 40.71 -10.04
CA GLY A 308 -40.90 40.81 -11.36
C GLY A 308 -40.91 42.26 -11.83
N PHE A 309 -40.62 42.47 -13.11
CA PHE A 309 -40.70 43.77 -13.77
C PHE A 309 -41.73 43.70 -14.89
N ASP A 310 -42.94 44.16 -14.60
CA ASP A 310 -44.08 44.07 -15.52
C ASP A 310 -43.87 44.86 -16.82
N ARG A 311 -43.27 46.05 -16.73
CA ARG A 311 -43.02 46.93 -17.89
C ARG A 311 -42.11 46.28 -18.94
N ASP A 312 -41.09 45.55 -18.49
CA ASP A 312 -40.08 44.94 -19.35
C ASP A 312 -40.32 43.44 -19.59
N ARG A 313 -41.42 42.90 -19.06
CA ARG A 313 -41.77 41.46 -19.07
C ARG A 313 -40.58 40.56 -18.70
N LYS A 314 -39.95 40.84 -17.57
CA LYS A 314 -38.76 40.10 -17.10
C LYS A 314 -38.85 39.80 -15.60
N VAL A 315 -38.16 38.73 -15.20
CA VAL A 315 -37.93 38.38 -13.80
C VAL A 315 -36.44 38.56 -13.51
N VAL A 316 -36.14 39.25 -12.41
CA VAL A 316 -34.79 39.34 -11.87
C VAL A 316 -34.69 38.36 -10.72
N PHE A 317 -33.68 37.51 -10.82
CA PHE A 317 -33.33 36.48 -9.86
C PHE A 317 -31.96 36.82 -9.27
N ARG A 318 -31.86 36.85 -7.95
CA ARG A 318 -30.59 37.01 -7.25
C ARG A 318 -30.42 35.84 -6.28
N GLY A 319 -29.34 35.08 -6.46
CA GLY A 319 -29.06 33.85 -5.72
C GLY A 319 -27.76 33.20 -6.19
N SER A 320 -27.55 31.92 -5.87
CA SER A 320 -26.43 31.16 -6.42
C SER A 320 -26.61 30.90 -7.92
N GLU A 321 -25.52 30.70 -8.67
CA GLU A 321 -25.59 30.32 -10.09
C GLU A 321 -26.40 29.02 -10.29
N TYR A 322 -26.27 28.09 -9.34
CA TYR A 322 -27.00 26.84 -9.32
C TYR A 322 -28.52 27.06 -9.22
N ASP A 323 -28.97 27.91 -8.30
CA ASP A 323 -30.39 28.26 -8.18
C ASP A 323 -30.88 29.02 -9.41
N ALA A 324 -30.02 29.82 -10.05
CA ALA A 324 -30.37 30.55 -11.26
C ALA A 324 -30.60 29.61 -12.47
N GLN A 325 -29.81 28.55 -12.61
CA GLN A 325 -30.05 27.52 -13.64
C GLN A 325 -31.40 26.82 -13.43
N ARG A 326 -31.73 26.51 -12.18
CA ARG A 326 -33.01 25.91 -11.82
C ARG A 326 -34.19 26.85 -12.06
N ALA A 327 -34.03 28.14 -11.74
CA ALA A 327 -35.02 29.17 -12.04
C ALA A 327 -35.26 29.30 -13.56
N ARG A 328 -34.21 29.22 -14.39
CA ARG A 328 -34.35 29.23 -15.85
C ARG A 328 -35.10 28.00 -16.36
N ALA A 329 -34.76 26.81 -15.88
CA ALA A 329 -35.44 25.58 -16.28
C ALA A 329 -36.93 25.60 -15.88
N ALA A 330 -37.24 26.08 -14.66
CA ALA A 330 -38.61 26.24 -14.20
C ALA A 330 -39.39 27.23 -15.07
N ILE A 331 -38.81 28.40 -15.39
CA ILE A 331 -39.44 29.40 -16.27
C ILE A 331 -39.66 28.83 -17.68
N GLN A 332 -38.68 28.13 -18.25
CA GLN A 332 -38.84 27.51 -19.58
C GLN A 332 -39.98 26.49 -19.63
N ALA A 333 -40.23 25.77 -18.54
CA ALA A 333 -41.33 24.81 -18.47
C ALA A 333 -42.72 25.46 -18.39
N ILE A 334 -42.83 26.65 -17.80
CA ILE A 334 -44.11 27.35 -17.60
C ILE A 334 -44.37 28.45 -18.64
N ASP A 335 -43.33 29.04 -19.22
CA ASP A 335 -43.40 30.10 -20.23
C ASP A 335 -43.58 29.52 -21.63
N VAL A 336 -44.65 28.73 -21.78
CA VAL A 336 -45.05 28.08 -23.03
C VAL A 336 -46.32 28.73 -23.57
N LYS A 337 -46.47 28.72 -24.89
CA LYS A 337 -47.67 29.24 -25.55
C LYS A 337 -48.85 28.34 -25.20
N GLN A 338 -49.81 28.86 -24.43
CA GLN A 338 -51.06 28.16 -24.19
C GLN A 338 -51.83 28.02 -25.51
N GLU A 339 -52.02 26.79 -25.98
CA GLU A 339 -53.02 26.50 -27.00
C GLU A 339 -54.38 26.66 -26.34
N ASN A 340 -55.09 27.74 -26.69
CA ASN A 340 -56.48 27.90 -26.26
C ASN A 340 -57.29 26.71 -26.78
N GLU A 341 -57.71 25.82 -25.89
CA GLU A 341 -58.89 24.99 -26.08
C GLU A 341 -60.06 25.94 -26.38
N LYS A 342 -60.39 26.07 -27.66
CA LYS A 342 -61.62 26.70 -28.09
C LYS A 342 -62.77 25.79 -27.66
N LYS A 343 -63.68 26.40 -26.89
CA LYS A 343 -65.11 26.09 -26.69
C LYS A 343 -65.70 24.97 -27.53
#